data_AF-A0A7Z7YT02-F1
#
_entry.id   AF-A0A7Z7YT02-F1
#
_cell.length_a   1.000
_cell.length_b   1.000
_cell.length_c   1.000
_cell.angle_alpha   90.00
_cell.angle_beta   90.00
_cell.angle_gamma   90.00
#
_symmetry.space_group_name_H-M   'P 1'
#
loop_
_entity.id
_entity.type
_entity.pdbx_description
1 polymer ?
#
loop_
_entity_poly.entity_id
_entity_poly.type
_entity_poly.pdbx_seq_one_letter_code
_entity_poly.pdbx_strand_id
1 'polypeptide(L)'
;LKFEDIINMTFQSNNVPNFRLSASNIQRYINYCRKRHSVLEPTLSAMYQLNMYDSDVISKLGYVVPHQIYLITHPIEWQLKYLLLRRTLNDNELCKQLLSQVKFRVFATLQYDKRQILSTILREFDYLYAHESLTVQK
;
A
#
# COMPACT_ATOMS: atom_id res chain seq x y z
N LEU A 1 21.31 -1.14 -18.34
CA LEU A 1 20.58 -0.71 -17.14
C LEU A 1 19.69 -1.85 -16.70
N LYS A 2 19.99 -2.47 -15.56
CA LYS A 2 19.06 -3.40 -14.93
C LYS A 2 17.90 -2.59 -14.35
N PHE A 3 16.73 -3.21 -14.23
CA PHE A 3 15.55 -2.56 -13.68
C PHE A 3 15.77 -2.03 -12.25
N GLU A 4 16.57 -2.76 -11.46
CA GLU A 4 17.02 -2.34 -10.13
C GLU A 4 17.85 -1.06 -10.17
N ASP A 5 18.68 -0.87 -11.21
CA ASP A 5 19.47 0.34 -11.38
C ASP A 5 18.56 1.56 -11.62
N ILE A 6 17.45 1.39 -12.34
CA ILE A 6 16.49 2.47 -12.60
C ILE A 6 15.77 2.86 -11.30
N ILE A 7 15.33 1.87 -10.52
CA ILE A 7 14.78 2.09 -9.17
C ILE A 7 15.84 2.86 -8.36
N ASN A 8 17.01 2.28 -8.15
CA ASN A 8 18.05 2.87 -7.30
C ASN A 8 18.53 4.26 -7.77
N MET A 9 18.60 4.53 -9.08
CA MET A 9 18.98 5.83 -9.64
C MET A 9 17.95 6.94 -9.35
N THR A 10 16.65 6.61 -9.31
CA THR A 10 15.61 7.57 -8.87
C THR A 10 15.67 7.89 -7.36
N PHE A 11 16.37 7.10 -6.54
CA PHE A 11 16.28 7.16 -5.07
C PHE A 11 17.57 7.57 -4.34
N GLN A 12 18.57 8.12 -5.04
CA GLN A 12 19.77 8.69 -4.39
C GLN A 12 19.52 10.01 -3.65
N SER A 13 18.31 10.59 -3.74
CA SER A 13 17.87 11.67 -2.84
C SER A 13 16.90 11.06 -1.82
N ASN A 14 17.11 11.28 -0.52
CA ASN A 14 16.34 10.75 0.61
C ASN A 14 14.83 11.11 0.65
N ASN A 15 14.22 11.45 -0.48
CA ASN A 15 12.82 11.81 -0.63
C ASN A 15 12.09 10.66 -1.34
N VAL A 16 11.20 9.97 -0.63
CA VAL A 16 10.23 9.08 -1.27
C VAL A 16 9.32 9.96 -2.14
N PRO A 17 9.21 9.73 -3.46
CA PRO A 17 8.37 10.57 -4.29
C PRO A 17 6.92 10.44 -3.85
N ASN A 18 6.26 11.58 -3.61
CA ASN A 18 4.86 11.61 -3.20
C ASN A 18 3.94 11.42 -4.41
N PHE A 19 3.83 10.19 -4.88
CA PHE A 19 2.82 9.81 -5.86
C PHE A 19 1.57 9.33 -5.15
N ARG A 20 0.42 9.87 -5.55
CA ARG A 20 -0.88 9.50 -4.98
C ARG A 20 -1.91 9.30 -6.07
N LEU A 21 -2.70 8.25 -5.94
CA LEU A 21 -3.84 8.00 -6.81
C LEU A 21 -4.83 9.17 -6.70
N SER A 22 -5.37 9.61 -7.82
CA SER A 22 -6.44 10.61 -7.82
C SER A 22 -7.68 10.10 -7.09
N ALA A 23 -8.44 11.01 -6.47
CA ALA A 23 -9.70 10.69 -5.81
C ALA A 23 -10.65 9.88 -6.72
N SER A 24 -10.72 10.23 -8.00
CA SER A 24 -11.54 9.53 -9.00
C SER A 24 -11.09 8.09 -9.24
N ASN A 25 -9.79 7.81 -9.25
CA ASN A 25 -9.25 6.46 -9.39
C ASN A 25 -9.50 5.62 -8.13
N ILE A 26 -9.33 6.21 -6.95
CA ILE A 26 -9.64 5.54 -5.67
C ILE A 26 -11.14 5.19 -5.62
N GLN A 27 -12.01 6.15 -5.91
CA GLN A 27 -13.46 5.92 -5.92
C GLN A 27 -13.86 4.84 -6.93
N ARG A 28 -13.26 4.85 -8.13
CA ARG A 28 -13.50 3.82 -9.15
C ARG A 28 -13.11 2.43 -8.64
N TYR A 29 -11.97 2.32 -7.95
CA TYR A 29 -11.53 1.06 -7.36
C TYR A 29 -12.48 0.57 -6.25
N ILE A 30 -12.90 1.43 -5.33
CA ILE A 30 -13.85 1.06 -4.26
C ILE A 30 -15.18 0.60 -4.89
N ASN A 31 -15.68 1.31 -5.89
CA ASN A 31 -16.90 0.93 -6.61
C ASN A 31 -16.75 -0.40 -7.34
N TYR A 32 -15.56 -0.67 -7.91
CA TYR A 32 -15.24 -1.98 -8.47
C TYR A 32 -15.33 -3.08 -7.41
N CYS A 33 -14.76 -2.88 -6.22
CA CYS A 33 -14.86 -3.82 -5.10
C CYS A 33 -16.32 -4.12 -4.71
N ARG A 34 -17.17 -3.08 -4.58
CA ARG A 34 -18.60 -3.24 -4.26
C ARG A 34 -19.36 -4.07 -5.29
N LYS A 35 -19.07 -3.85 -6.58
CA LYS A 35 -19.71 -4.59 -7.68
C LYS A 35 -19.35 -6.07 -7.72
N ARG A 36 -18.31 -6.52 -7.01
CA ARG A 36 -17.98 -7.94 -6.93
C ARG A 36 -18.95 -8.73 -6.03
N HIS A 37 -19.83 -8.03 -5.29
CA HIS A 37 -20.87 -8.62 -4.44
C HIS A 37 -20.35 -9.78 -3.57
N SER A 38 -19.12 -9.67 -3.09
CA SER A 38 -18.48 -10.70 -2.27
C SER A 38 -18.42 -10.23 -0.82
N VAL A 39 -18.95 -11.04 0.09
CA VAL A 39 -18.83 -10.82 1.54
C VAL A 39 -17.36 -10.93 1.98
N LEU A 40 -16.53 -11.61 1.19
CA LEU A 40 -15.10 -11.81 1.43
C LEU A 40 -14.24 -10.76 0.70
N GLU A 41 -14.82 -9.65 0.24
CA GLU A 41 -14.04 -8.61 -0.43
C GLU A 41 -13.14 -7.90 0.60
N PRO A 42 -11.81 -8.08 0.52
CA PRO A 42 -10.92 -7.73 1.61
C PRO A 42 -10.81 -6.21 1.83
N THR A 43 -11.02 -5.41 0.78
CA THR A 43 -10.93 -3.95 0.84
C THR A 43 -12.08 -3.38 1.67
N LEU A 44 -13.31 -3.76 1.35
CA LEU A 44 -14.53 -3.32 2.04
C LEU A 44 -14.56 -3.85 3.46
N SER A 45 -14.21 -5.12 3.69
CA SER A 45 -14.10 -5.67 5.05
C SER A 45 -13.12 -4.87 5.91
N ALA A 46 -11.95 -4.51 5.37
CA ALA A 46 -10.97 -3.70 6.09
C ALA A 46 -11.48 -2.27 6.33
N MET A 47 -12.14 -1.64 5.35
CA MET A 47 -12.78 -0.32 5.54
C MET A 47 -13.78 -0.33 6.69
N TYR A 48 -14.67 -1.34 6.74
CA TYR A 48 -15.64 -1.47 7.82
C TYR A 48 -14.97 -1.64 9.19
N GLN A 49 -13.98 -2.54 9.30
CA GLN A 49 -13.27 -2.77 10.56
C GLN A 49 -12.44 -1.56 11.01
N LEU A 50 -11.94 -0.76 10.06
CA LEU A 50 -11.23 0.46 10.34
C LEU A 50 -12.14 1.65 10.68
N ASN A 51 -13.46 1.51 10.46
CA ASN A 51 -14.46 2.56 10.46
C ASN A 51 -14.11 3.71 9.51
N MET A 52 -13.69 3.38 8.28
CA MET A 52 -13.32 4.33 7.23
C MET A 52 -14.39 4.39 6.14
N TYR A 53 -14.83 5.59 5.82
CA TYR A 53 -15.70 5.84 4.67
C TYR A 53 -14.89 6.13 3.41
N ASP A 54 -15.54 6.21 2.24
CA ASP A 54 -14.87 6.51 0.97
C ASP A 54 -14.06 7.80 1.04
N SER A 55 -14.60 8.82 1.71
CA SER A 55 -13.92 10.10 1.95
C SER A 55 -12.64 9.93 2.78
N ASP A 56 -12.62 9.07 3.81
CA ASP A 56 -11.43 8.76 4.59
C ASP A 56 -10.38 8.05 3.75
N VAL A 57 -10.78 7.06 2.95
CA VAL A 57 -9.86 6.33 2.07
C VAL A 57 -9.28 7.26 1.03
N ILE A 58 -10.11 8.09 0.40
CA ILE A 58 -9.69 9.08 -0.59
C ILE A 58 -8.73 10.10 0.02
N SER A 59 -8.96 10.54 1.26
CA SER A 59 -8.17 11.60 1.93
C SER A 59 -6.93 11.11 2.67
N LYS A 60 -6.83 9.83 3.05
CA LYS A 60 -5.71 9.30 3.84
C LYS A 60 -4.87 8.24 3.11
N LEU A 61 -5.39 7.62 2.05
CA LEU A 61 -4.75 6.50 1.35
C LEU A 61 -4.52 6.79 -0.13
N GLY A 62 -3.95 5.79 -0.82
CA GLY A 62 -3.71 5.83 -2.26
C GLY A 62 -2.29 6.21 -2.64
N TYR A 63 -1.34 6.19 -1.69
CA TYR A 63 0.06 6.42 -1.99
C TYR A 63 0.61 5.33 -2.91
N VAL A 64 1.47 5.73 -3.83
CA VAL A 64 2.12 4.85 -4.78
C VAL A 64 3.62 4.90 -4.50
N VAL A 65 4.07 4.05 -3.58
CA VAL A 65 5.50 3.98 -3.24
C VAL A 65 6.27 3.18 -4.29
N PRO A 66 7.54 3.50 -4.56
CA PRO A 66 8.31 2.87 -5.63
C PRO A 66 8.36 1.34 -5.56
N HIS A 67 8.68 0.80 -4.38
CA HIS A 67 8.85 -0.64 -4.23
C HIS A 67 7.53 -1.41 -4.32
N GLN A 68 6.38 -0.74 -4.37
CA GLN A 68 5.11 -1.43 -4.58
C GLN A 68 4.97 -2.02 -5.99
N ILE A 69 5.85 -1.70 -6.95
CA ILE A 69 5.86 -2.32 -8.28
C ILE A 69 5.99 -3.86 -8.23
N TYR A 70 6.60 -4.36 -7.15
CA TYR A 70 6.72 -5.78 -6.84
C TYR A 70 5.40 -6.39 -6.36
N LEU A 71 4.37 -5.58 -6.07
CA LEU A 71 3.04 -6.04 -5.70
C LEU A 71 2.10 -6.08 -6.91
N ILE A 72 1.26 -7.10 -6.94
CA ILE A 72 0.07 -7.19 -7.80
C ILE A 72 -1.14 -6.63 -7.06
N THR A 73 -1.19 -6.81 -5.73
CA THR A 73 -2.28 -6.29 -4.89
C THR A 73 -2.41 -4.78 -5.03
N HIS A 74 -3.64 -4.30 -5.19
CA HIS A 74 -3.92 -2.88 -5.42
C HIS A 74 -3.44 -2.00 -4.24
N PRO A 75 -2.93 -0.78 -4.48
CA PRO A 75 -2.42 0.10 -3.43
C PRO A 75 -3.37 0.28 -2.23
N ILE A 76 -4.64 0.56 -2.52
CA ILE A 76 -5.67 0.73 -1.49
C ILE A 76 -5.88 -0.53 -0.66
N GLU A 77 -5.86 -1.72 -1.28
CA GLU A 77 -6.12 -2.97 -0.57
C GLU A 77 -5.02 -3.31 0.43
N TRP A 78 -3.75 -3.27 0.02
CA TRP A 78 -2.66 -3.61 0.93
C TRP A 78 -2.47 -2.54 2.02
N GLN A 79 -2.73 -1.26 1.71
CA GLN A 79 -2.66 -0.18 2.72
C GLN A 79 -3.73 -0.31 3.79
N LEU A 80 -4.97 -0.61 3.40
CA LEU A 80 -6.06 -0.88 4.36
C LEU A 80 -5.74 -2.09 5.23
N LYS A 81 -5.28 -3.21 4.63
CA LYS A 81 -4.85 -4.39 5.37
C LYS A 81 -3.73 -4.06 6.35
N TYR A 82 -2.72 -3.31 5.91
CA TYR A 82 -1.61 -2.88 6.76
C TYR A 82 -2.10 -2.07 7.96
N LEU A 83 -2.91 -1.04 7.75
CA LEU A 83 -3.45 -0.21 8.82
C LEU A 83 -4.31 -1.01 9.81
N LEU A 84 -5.08 -1.99 9.31
CA LEU A 84 -5.89 -2.86 10.14
C LEU A 84 -5.01 -3.75 11.04
N LEU A 85 -4.00 -4.42 10.46
CA LEU A 85 -3.09 -5.29 11.21
C LEU A 85 -2.25 -4.51 12.23
N ARG A 86 -1.85 -3.28 11.91
CA ARG A 86 -1.07 -2.41 12.81
C ARG A 86 -1.82 -2.02 14.09
N ARG A 87 -3.15 -2.13 14.13
CA ARG A 87 -3.94 -1.88 15.35
C ARG A 87 -3.87 -3.03 16.36
N THR A 88 -3.55 -4.24 15.92
CA THR A 88 -3.74 -5.46 16.71
C THR A 88 -2.49 -6.32 16.88
N LEU A 89 -1.51 -6.17 15.98
CA LEU A 89 -0.31 -7.01 15.94
C LEU A 89 0.95 -6.16 16.17
N ASN A 90 2.00 -6.80 16.69
CA ASN A 90 3.35 -6.22 16.63
C ASN A 90 3.95 -6.39 15.23
N ASP A 91 5.08 -5.72 14.99
CA ASP A 91 5.71 -5.61 13.66
C ASP A 91 6.06 -6.96 13.02
N ASN A 92 6.51 -7.94 13.80
CA ASN A 92 6.92 -9.23 13.26
C ASN A 92 5.71 -10.05 12.80
N GLU A 93 4.67 -10.15 13.63
CA GLU A 93 3.43 -10.82 13.24
C GLU A 93 2.70 -10.09 12.13
N LEU A 94 2.66 -8.74 12.17
CA LEU A 94 2.10 -7.92 11.10
C LEU A 94 2.79 -8.24 9.78
N CYS A 95 4.11 -8.21 9.74
CA CYS A 95 4.86 -8.45 8.50
C CYS A 95 4.56 -9.85 7.97
N LYS A 96 4.53 -10.87 8.84
CA LYS A 96 4.22 -12.25 8.47
C LYS A 96 2.81 -12.39 7.92
N GLN A 97 1.82 -11.79 8.58
CA GLN A 97 0.42 -11.84 8.16
C GLN A 97 0.23 -11.13 6.82
N LEU A 98 0.74 -9.91 6.68
CA LEU A 98 0.62 -9.14 5.45
C LEU A 98 1.30 -9.84 4.26
N LEU A 99 2.47 -10.45 4.47
CA LEU A 99 3.19 -11.23 3.46
C LEU A 99 2.32 -12.36 2.88
N SER A 100 1.46 -12.98 3.70
CA SER A 100 0.55 -14.05 3.25
C SER A 100 -0.69 -13.53 2.50
N GLN A 101 -1.03 -12.25 2.67
CA GLN A 101 -2.25 -11.63 2.14
C GLN A 101 -2.01 -10.77 0.89
N VAL A 102 -0.76 -10.36 0.62
CA VAL A 102 -0.40 -9.59 -0.57
C VAL A 102 0.17 -10.49 -1.66
N LYS A 103 -0.20 -10.21 -2.90
CA LYS A 103 0.29 -10.94 -4.07
C LYS A 103 1.50 -10.22 -4.63
N PHE A 104 2.56 -10.99 -4.83
CA PHE A 104 3.82 -10.54 -5.37
C PHE A 104 3.94 -10.85 -6.86
N ARG A 105 4.53 -9.93 -7.61
CA ARG A 105 4.72 -10.02 -9.06
C ARG A 105 5.92 -10.90 -9.37
N VAL A 106 5.80 -11.86 -10.27
CA VAL A 106 6.92 -12.71 -10.68
C VAL A 106 7.58 -12.07 -11.91
N PHE A 107 8.91 -11.91 -11.86
CA PHE A 107 9.69 -11.40 -12.98
C PHE A 107 10.51 -12.55 -13.58
N ALA A 108 10.63 -12.57 -14.91
CA ALA A 108 11.31 -13.66 -15.62
C ALA A 108 12.81 -13.75 -15.30
N THR A 109 13.45 -12.61 -15.07
CA THR A 109 14.91 -12.49 -14.94
C THR A 109 15.37 -11.97 -13.57
N LEU A 110 14.44 -11.62 -12.68
CA LEU A 110 14.75 -10.99 -11.39
C LEU A 110 14.17 -11.80 -10.24
N GLN A 111 15.06 -12.27 -9.36
CA GLN A 111 14.72 -12.84 -8.07
C GLN A 111 14.85 -11.76 -7.00
N TYR A 112 13.93 -11.72 -6.04
CA TYR A 112 13.94 -10.74 -4.96
C TYR A 112 13.37 -11.35 -3.68
N ASP A 113 13.83 -10.86 -2.54
CA ASP A 113 13.30 -11.27 -1.25
C ASP A 113 11.99 -10.52 -0.95
N LYS A 114 10.88 -11.26 -0.90
CA LYS A 114 9.54 -10.70 -0.67
C LYS A 114 9.43 -9.99 0.68
N ARG A 115 10.10 -10.49 1.72
CA ARG A 115 10.06 -9.92 3.08
C ARG A 115 10.84 -8.61 3.12
N GLN A 116 12.02 -8.57 2.51
CA GLN A 116 12.83 -7.36 2.40
C GLN A 116 12.10 -6.27 1.60
N ILE A 117 11.50 -6.64 0.46
CA ILE A 117 10.70 -5.73 -0.35
C ILE A 117 9.49 -5.22 0.42
N LEU A 118 8.73 -6.10 1.09
CA LEU A 118 7.58 -5.68 1.88
C LEU A 118 7.98 -4.71 3.01
N SER A 119 9.06 -5.01 3.74
CA SER A 119 9.56 -4.12 4.79
C SER A 119 9.94 -2.74 4.23
N THR A 120 10.52 -2.70 3.04
CA THR A 120 10.86 -1.43 2.35
C THR A 120 9.61 -0.65 1.98
N ILE A 121 8.62 -1.31 1.35
CA ILE A 121 7.31 -0.71 1.00
C ILE A 121 6.64 -0.10 2.23
N LEU A 122 6.60 -0.84 3.35
CA LEU A 122 5.96 -0.38 4.57
C LEU A 122 6.66 0.86 5.15
N ARG A 123 8.00 0.88 5.16
CA ARG A 123 8.78 2.06 5.60
C ARG A 123 8.53 3.27 4.70
N GLU A 124 8.50 3.10 3.39
CA GLU A 124 8.19 4.18 2.43
C GLU A 124 6.78 4.72 2.66
N PHE A 125 5.82 3.83 2.90
CA PHE A 125 4.44 4.21 3.16
C PHE A 125 4.28 4.93 4.49
N ASP A 126 4.87 4.42 5.58
CA ASP A 126 4.79 5.06 6.88
C ASP A 126 5.42 6.46 6.85
N TYR A 127 6.52 6.63 6.10
CA TYR A 127 7.09 7.94 5.84
C TYR A 127 6.06 8.87 5.20
N LEU A 128 5.46 8.51 4.07
CA LEU A 128 4.46 9.37 3.41
C LEU A 128 3.21 9.61 4.27
N TYR A 129 2.69 8.56 4.90
CA TYR A 129 1.47 8.60 5.71
C TYR A 129 1.60 9.49 6.95
N ALA A 130 2.76 9.45 7.62
CA ALA A 130 3.04 10.32 8.77
C ALA A 130 3.24 11.79 8.35
N HIS A 131 3.89 12.05 7.22
CA HIS A 131 4.21 13.42 6.79
C HIS A 131 3.01 14.19 6.24
N GLU A 132 2.03 13.54 5.57
CA GLU A 132 0.78 14.23 5.17
C GLU A 132 -0.20 14.45 6.32
N SER A 133 -0.15 13.62 7.37
CA SER A 133 -0.97 13.83 8.58
C SER A 133 -0.61 15.15 9.30
N LEU A 134 0.60 15.67 9.07
CA LEU A 134 1.10 16.92 9.66
C LEU A 134 0.76 18.17 8.82
N THR A 135 0.55 18.05 7.51
CA THR A 135 0.22 19.19 6.63
C THR A 135 -1.27 19.54 6.62
N VAL A 136 -2.16 18.61 6.99
CA VAL A 136 -3.62 18.83 7.03
C VAL A 136 -4.08 19.53 8.34
N GLN A 137 -3.17 19.77 9.29
CA GLN A 137 -3.46 20.48 10.55
C GLN A 137 -3.09 21.98 10.52
N LYS A 138 -2.94 22.60 9.36
CA LYS A 138 -2.70 24.05 9.21
C LYS A 138 -3.86 24.74 8.52
#